data_AF-A0A559ID06-F1
#
_entry.id   AF-A0A559ID06-F1
#
_cell.length_a   1.000
_cell.length_b   1.000
_cell.length_c   1.000
_cell.angle_alpha   90.00
_cell.angle_beta   90.00
_cell.angle_gamma   90.00
#
_symmetry.space_group_name_H-M   'P 1'
#
loop_
_entity.id
_entity.type
_entity.pdbx_description
1 polymer ?
#
loop_
_entity_poly.entity_id
_entity_poly.type
_entity_poly.pdbx_seq_one_letter_code
_entity_poly.pdbx_strand_id
1 'polypeptide(L)'
;MDNIINLTTYYVLKEYMPEVKAVDVEERQAVVEKLVEMGKAVKQPDLGYNNNGKSFNGTKIILEFLIRYDGDSSYEKFQIGIIS
;
A
#
# COMPACT_ATOMS: atom_id res chain seq x y z
N MET A 1 23.91 3.64 6.22
CA MET A 1 22.95 4.02 5.16
C MET A 1 21.99 2.85 5.08
N ASP A 2 20.80 3.01 5.63
CA ASP A 2 19.77 1.98 5.57
C ASP A 2 19.26 1.89 4.13
N ASN A 3 19.44 0.74 3.50
CA ASN A 3 18.91 0.49 2.17
C ASN A 3 17.41 0.18 2.31
N ILE A 4 16.55 1.07 1.85
CA ILE A 4 15.12 0.77 1.70
C ILE A 4 15.01 -0.23 0.55
N ILE A 5 14.72 -1.50 0.87
CA ILE A 5 14.74 -2.61 -0.07
C ILE A 5 13.39 -2.76 -0.78
N ASN A 6 12.29 -2.32 -0.16
CA ASN A 6 10.98 -2.33 -0.81
C ASN A 6 10.07 -1.22 -0.24
N LEU A 7 9.40 -0.46 -1.10
CA LEU A 7 8.40 0.54 -0.70
C LEU A 7 7.01 -0.01 -1.03
N THR A 8 6.28 -0.44 0.00
CA THR A 8 4.90 -0.91 -0.17
C THR A 8 3.92 0.26 0.02
N THR A 9 2.98 0.42 -0.92
CA THR A 9 1.94 1.44 -0.85
C THR A 9 0.61 0.81 -0.44
N TYR A 10 -0.07 1.43 0.52
CA TYR A 10 -1.40 1.09 1.00
C TYR A 10 -2.34 2.29 0.80
N TYR A 11 -3.62 2.00 0.60
CA TYR A 11 -4.70 2.96 0.58
C TYR A 11 -5.60 2.65 1.76
N VAL A 12 -5.56 3.49 2.79
CA VAL A 12 -6.26 3.27 4.06
C VAL A 12 -7.44 4.23 4.13
N LEU A 13 -8.61 3.76 4.56
CA LEU A 13 -9.74 4.65 4.83
C LEU A 13 -9.33 5.72 5.86
N LYS A 14 -9.67 6.98 5.57
CA LYS A 14 -9.25 8.15 6.36
C LYS A 14 -9.62 8.05 7.84
N GLU A 15 -10.77 7.45 8.15
CA GLU A 15 -11.22 7.25 9.52
C GLU A 15 -10.28 6.34 10.35
N TYR A 16 -9.55 5.43 9.69
CA TYR A 16 -8.60 4.50 10.33
C TYR A 16 -7.13 4.96 10.24
N MET A 17 -6.85 6.04 9.50
CA MET A 17 -5.51 6.61 9.42
C MET A 17 -4.93 7.05 10.78
N PRO A 18 -5.72 7.59 11.73
CA PRO A 18 -5.22 7.88 13.08
C PRO A 18 -4.66 6.65 13.80
N GLU A 19 -5.25 5.46 13.61
CA GLU A 19 -4.76 4.21 14.21
C GLU A 19 -3.37 3.85 13.67
N VAL A 20 -3.17 4.02 12.36
CA VAL A 20 -1.87 3.79 11.72
C VAL A 20 -0.82 4.82 12.18
N LYS A 21 -1.20 6.08 12.37
CA LYS A 21 -0.28 7.15 12.80
C LYS A 21 0.04 7.09 14.30
N ALA A 22 -0.84 6.51 15.11
CA ALA A 22 -0.69 6.42 16.56
C ALA A 22 0.30 5.34 17.01
N VAL A 23 0.58 4.33 16.17
CA VAL A 23 1.51 3.25 16.49
C VAL A 23 2.95 3.56 16.05
N ASP A 24 3.89 2.88 16.71
CA ASP A 24 5.31 2.97 16.43
C ASP A 24 5.64 2.48 15.01
N VAL A 25 6.70 3.03 14.43
CA VAL A 25 7.10 2.76 13.03
C VAL A 25 7.25 1.26 12.76
N GLU A 26 7.73 0.50 13.75
CA GLU A 26 7.92 -0.96 13.69
C GLU A 26 6.59 -1.73 13.63
N GLU A 27 5.52 -1.18 14.22
CA GLU A 27 4.20 -1.82 14.31
C GLU A 27 3.24 -1.37 13.18
N ARG A 28 3.55 -0.28 12.47
CA ARG A 28 2.70 0.27 11.40
C ARG A 28 2.39 -0.74 10.31
N GLN A 29 3.34 -1.60 9.97
CA GLN A 29 3.11 -2.66 8.98
C GLN A 29 2.06 -3.68 9.48
N ALA A 30 2.18 -4.13 10.73
CA ALA A 30 1.23 -5.08 11.29
C ALA A 30 -0.19 -4.48 11.38
N VAL A 31 -0.29 -3.20 11.79
CA VAL A 31 -1.58 -2.51 11.87
C VAL A 31 -2.21 -2.34 10.49
N VAL A 32 -1.46 -1.89 9.49
CA VAL A 32 -2.04 -1.67 8.16
C VAL A 32 -2.44 -2.99 7.49
N GLU A 33 -1.67 -4.06 7.65
CA GLU A 33 -2.02 -5.39 7.12
C GLU A 33 -3.30 -5.92 7.80
N LYS A 34 -3.47 -5.71 9.10
CA LYS A 34 -4.73 -6.01 9.79
C LYS A 34 -5.90 -5.20 9.24
N LEU A 35 -5.70 -3.92 8.94
CA LEU A 35 -6.74 -3.10 8.29
C LEU A 35 -7.09 -3.61 6.89
N VAL A 36 -6.12 -4.18 6.15
CA VAL A 36 -6.38 -4.85 4.87
C VAL A 36 -7.26 -6.07 5.05
N GLU A 37 -6.97 -6.92 6.04
CA GLU A 37 -7.81 -8.09 6.37
C GLU A 37 -9.25 -7.71 6.75
N MET A 38 -9.42 -6.56 7.41
CA MET A 38 -10.73 -6.02 7.78
C MET A 38 -11.46 -5.30 6.63
N GLY A 39 -10.85 -5.19 5.43
CA GLY A 39 -11.40 -4.45 4.30
C GLY A 39 -11.40 -2.93 4.49
N LYS A 40 -10.62 -2.42 5.44
CA LYS A 40 -10.48 -0.99 5.78
C LYS A 40 -9.29 -0.32 5.11
N ALA A 41 -8.40 -1.13 4.55
CA ALA A 41 -7.29 -0.70 3.73
C ALA A 41 -7.13 -1.62 2.54
N VAL A 42 -6.42 -1.17 1.52
CA VAL A 42 -6.08 -1.99 0.35
C VAL A 42 -4.60 -1.83 0.04
N LYS A 43 -3.91 -2.96 -0.14
CA LYS A 43 -2.51 -2.99 -0.54
C LYS A 43 -2.42 -2.79 -2.06
N GLN A 44 -1.60 -1.83 -2.48
CA GLN A 44 -1.31 -1.65 -3.90
C GLN A 44 -0.61 -2.92 -4.42
N PRO A 45 -1.08 -3.50 -5.54
CA PRO A 45 -0.44 -4.68 -6.10
C PRO A 45 0.99 -4.34 -6.52
N ASP A 46 1.93 -5.21 -6.15
CA ASP A 46 3.32 -5.11 -6.58
C ASP A 46 3.38 -5.53 -8.06
N LEU A 47 3.65 -4.55 -8.93
CA LEU A 47 4.01 -4.84 -10.31
C LEU A 47 5.46 -5.29 -10.28
N GLY A 48 5.70 -6.58 -10.02
CA GLY A 48 7.05 -7.15 -9.93
C GLY A 48 7.97 -6.54 -10.98
N TYR A 49 8.78 -5.57 -10.57
CA TYR A 49 9.71 -4.86 -11.45
C TYR A 49 10.89 -5.78 -11.82
N ASN A 50 10.99 -6.94 -11.15
CA ASN A 50 12.04 -7.92 -11.33
C ASN A 50 11.44 -9.25 -11.80
N ASN A 51 11.84 -9.65 -13.01
CA ASN A 51 11.67 -10.94 -13.68
C ASN A 51 10.36 -11.15 -14.49
N ASN A 52 10.56 -11.10 -15.81
CA ASN A 52 9.73 -11.68 -16.87
C ASN A 52 8.45 -10.94 -17.27
N GLY A 53 8.67 -9.79 -17.91
CA GLY A 53 7.74 -9.25 -18.90
C GLY A 53 6.59 -8.48 -18.28
N LYS A 54 6.54 -7.18 -18.59
CA LYS A 54 5.36 -6.33 -18.38
C LYS A 54 4.18 -6.94 -19.15
N SER A 55 3.45 -7.85 -18.53
CA SER A 55 2.21 -8.34 -19.10
C SER A 55 1.26 -7.14 -19.13
N PHE A 56 0.75 -6.78 -20.31
CA PHE A 56 -0.22 -5.69 -20.51
C PHE A 56 -1.37 -5.71 -19.49
N ASN A 57 -1.74 -6.91 -19.04
CA ASN A 57 -2.74 -7.13 -17.99
C ASN A 57 -2.34 -6.60 -16.61
N GLY A 58 -1.06 -6.70 -16.21
CA GLY A 58 -0.59 -6.14 -14.92
C GLY A 58 -0.69 -4.62 -14.90
N THR A 59 -0.28 -3.97 -16.00
CA THR A 59 -0.43 -2.52 -16.17
C THR A 59 -1.90 -2.08 -16.16
N LYS A 60 -2.81 -2.87 -16.76
CA LYS A 60 -4.24 -2.57 -16.70
C LYS A 60 -4.77 -2.64 -15.26
N ILE A 61 -4.38 -3.68 -14.50
CA ILE A 61 -4.80 -3.85 -13.10
C ILE A 61 -4.32 -2.69 -12.22
N ILE A 62 -3.06 -2.24 -12.36
CA ILE A 62 -2.58 -1.09 -11.57
C ILE A 62 -3.33 0.19 -11.94
N LEU A 63 -3.63 0.41 -13.23
CA LEU A 63 -4.32 1.62 -13.67
C LEU A 63 -5.75 1.65 -13.14
N GLU A 64 -6.48 0.55 -13.26
CA GLU A 64 -7.83 0.43 -12.70
C GLU A 64 -7.83 0.61 -11.17
N PHE A 65 -6.81 0.07 -10.50
CA PHE A 65 -6.60 0.27 -9.07
C PHE A 65 -6.38 1.75 -8.71
N LEU A 66 -5.44 2.41 -9.39
CA LEU A 66 -5.13 3.83 -9.14
C LEU A 66 -6.32 4.73 -9.45
N ILE A 67 -7.01 4.51 -10.59
CA ILE A 67 -8.23 5.26 -10.93
C ILE A 67 -9.27 5.16 -9.80
N ARG A 68 -9.41 3.99 -9.20
CA ARG A 68 -10.37 3.77 -8.11
C ARG A 68 -9.94 4.46 -6.82
N TYR A 69 -8.68 4.33 -6.40
CA TYR A 69 -8.26 4.70 -5.04
C TYR A 69 -7.49 6.02 -4.94
N ASP A 70 -6.76 6.47 -5.97
CA ASP A 70 -6.19 7.84 -5.98
C ASP A 70 -7.29 8.90 -6.13
N GLY A 71 -8.39 8.56 -6.82
CA GLY A 71 -9.55 9.44 -7.00
C GLY A 71 -10.56 9.43 -5.85
N ASP A 72 -10.50 8.43 -4.96
CA ASP A 72 -11.46 8.29 -3.86
C ASP A 72 -11.00 9.04 -2.62
N SER A 73 -11.70 10.14 -2.34
CA SER A 73 -11.44 11.00 -1.17
C SER A 73 -11.65 10.31 0.18
N SER A 74 -12.22 9.11 0.22
CA SER A 74 -12.40 8.32 1.45
C SER A 74 -11.09 7.64 1.88
N TYR A 75 -10.14 7.47 0.96
CA TYR A 75 -8.86 6.83 1.21
C TYR A 75 -7.74 7.88 1.35
N GLU A 76 -6.71 7.52 2.11
CA GLU A 76 -5.45 8.23 2.23
C GLU A 76 -4.31 7.26 1.92
N LYS A 77 -3.37 7.72 1.11
CA LYS A 77 -2.21 6.94 0.68
C LYS A 77 -1.18 6.86 1.79
N PHE A 78 -0.75 5.65 2.12
CA PHE A 78 0.24 5.39 3.15
C PHE A 78 1.37 4.50 2.60
N GLN A 79 2.62 4.88 2.82
CA GLN A 79 3.77 4.16 2.28
C GLN A 79 4.65 3.66 3.42
N ILE A 80 5.01 2.38 3.36
CA ILE A 80 5.93 1.74 4.30
C ILE A 80 7.17 1.30 3.53
N GLY A 81 8.33 1.80 3.96
CA GLY A 81 9.63 1.30 3.51
C GLY A 81 10.05 0.11 4.36
N ILE A 82 10.28 -1.04 3.75
CA ILE A 82 10.93 -2.18 4.38
C ILE A 82 12.43 -1.94 4.29
N ILE A 83 13.05 -1.67 5.44
CA ILE A 83 14.49 -1.69 5.61
C ILE A 83 14.86 -3.13 5.92
N SER A 84 15.79 -3.72 5.16
CA SER A 84 16.34 -5.04 5.43
C SER A 84 17.87 -5.00 5.43
#